data_AF-A0A842VXN3-F1
#
_entry.id   AF-A0A842VXN3-F1
#
_cell.length_a   1.000
_cell.length_b   1.000
_cell.length_c   1.000
_cell.angle_alpha   90.00
_cell.angle_beta   90.00
_cell.angle_gamma   90.00
#
_symmetry.space_group_name_H-M   'P 1'
#
loop_
_entity.id
_entity.type
_entity.pdbx_description
1 polymer ?
#
loop_
_entity_poly.entity_id
_entity_poly.type
_entity_poly.pdbx_seq_one_letter_code
_entity_poly.pdbx_strand_id
1 'polypeptide(L)'
;MIKKHKPKVIAFAVILLNFLFLLNPQEISKVQGSDVELVTEVLLFTKEQDTRLITSINIDKEAIEELYIISDENIESISLLDLENILDKVHVIVIDRWLPSFPDWINLISEYINGTKSNLGLLLFGLMEGDLQAWQVEIIDHLMPVNLIDYKNSTGDLSDPNYEVSVRDRGDEIPDDSKIFIESIYWNSFPSIDRRTLVNAKESANIIIESVPESIGDDTYPIIADWNCNNDGGQVTFFSFEVLEYNIAVPLWPYFNYLLYLSIFHVNPNYSDAQIESFISWPHAPVPHTLDLIGWFSMIAVLWVITFGGLFYVKKRSKPWEQLAQEDGQTVLDKELLEQS
;
A
#
# COMPACT_ATOMS: atom_id res chain seq x y z
N MET A 1 -22.73 -18.64 -57.35
CA MET A 1 -23.69 -18.94 -56.26
C MET A 1 -23.09 -18.49 -54.94
N ILE A 2 -23.48 -17.30 -54.45
CA ILE A 2 -23.01 -16.78 -53.16
C ILE A 2 -23.89 -17.40 -52.08
N LYS A 3 -23.30 -18.26 -51.23
CA LYS A 3 -24.00 -18.85 -50.08
C LYS A 3 -24.48 -17.71 -49.18
N LYS A 4 -25.80 -17.53 -49.06
CA LYS A 4 -26.42 -16.62 -48.08
C LYS A 4 -25.91 -16.99 -46.68
N HIS A 5 -24.93 -16.26 -46.17
CA HIS A 5 -24.57 -16.34 -44.76
C HIS A 5 -25.79 -15.95 -43.92
N LYS A 6 -26.12 -16.79 -42.92
CA LYS A 6 -27.36 -16.67 -42.16
C LYS A 6 -27.36 -15.36 -41.37
N PRO A 7 -28.42 -14.53 -41.46
CA PRO A 7 -28.52 -13.23 -40.80
C PRO A 7 -28.34 -13.29 -39.27
N LYS A 8 -28.53 -14.47 -38.67
CA LYS A 8 -28.34 -14.72 -37.24
C LYS A 8 -26.89 -14.60 -36.77
N VAL A 9 -25.91 -14.93 -37.63
CA VAL A 9 -24.48 -14.83 -37.26
C VAL A 9 -24.02 -13.37 -37.26
N ILE A 10 -24.51 -12.59 -38.22
CA ILE A 10 -24.25 -11.15 -38.31
C ILE A 10 -24.92 -10.43 -37.14
N ALA A 11 -26.17 -10.77 -36.80
CA ALA A 11 -26.85 -10.19 -35.63
C ALA A 11 -26.11 -10.47 -34.32
N PHE A 12 -25.59 -11.69 -34.15
CA PHE A 12 -24.81 -12.05 -32.96
C PHE A 12 -23.47 -11.30 -32.90
N ALA A 13 -22.76 -11.18 -34.02
CA ALA A 13 -21.53 -10.40 -34.09
C ALA A 13 -21.77 -8.92 -33.81
N VAL A 14 -22.88 -8.35 -34.28
CA VAL A 14 -23.26 -6.95 -34.02
C VAL A 14 -23.65 -6.73 -32.55
N ILE A 15 -24.33 -7.68 -31.90
CA ILE A 15 -24.62 -7.60 -30.47
C ILE A 15 -23.32 -7.69 -29.66
N LEU A 16 -22.42 -8.61 -30.01
CA LEU A 16 -21.12 -8.75 -29.34
C LEU A 16 -20.26 -7.49 -29.51
N LEU A 17 -20.27 -6.90 -30.71
CA LEU A 17 -19.54 -5.66 -31.01
C LEU A 17 -20.11 -4.46 -30.25
N ASN A 18 -21.44 -4.35 -30.14
CA ASN A 18 -22.08 -3.30 -29.32
C ASN A 18 -21.84 -3.52 -27.83
N PHE A 19 -21.78 -4.76 -27.36
CA PHE A 19 -21.42 -5.07 -25.98
C PHE A 19 -19.97 -4.64 -25.68
N LEU A 20 -19.04 -4.90 -26.61
CA LEU A 20 -17.65 -4.44 -26.52
C LEU A 20 -17.53 -2.91 -26.56
N PHE A 21 -18.37 -2.21 -27.32
CA PHE A 21 -18.41 -0.74 -27.34
C PHE A 21 -19.03 -0.13 -26.08
N LEU A 22 -20.04 -0.77 -25.48
CA LEU A 22 -20.62 -0.38 -24.19
C LEU A 22 -19.68 -0.65 -23.00
N LEU A 23 -18.75 -1.59 -23.16
CA LEU A 23 -17.70 -1.90 -22.20
C LEU A 23 -16.42 -1.08 -22.40
N ASN A 24 -16.37 -0.20 -23.40
CA ASN A 24 -15.29 0.76 -23.56
C ASN A 24 -15.64 1.98 -22.70
N PRO A 25 -15.10 2.11 -21.48
CA PRO A 25 -15.50 3.18 -20.59
C PRO A 25 -14.82 4.45 -21.09
N GLN A 26 -15.56 5.27 -21.83
CA GLN A 26 -15.22 6.68 -21.84
C GLN A 26 -15.42 7.18 -20.43
N GLU A 27 -14.31 7.41 -19.71
CA GLU A 27 -14.15 8.27 -18.54
C GLU A 27 -15.48 8.63 -17.86
N ILE A 28 -16.11 7.65 -17.21
CA ILE A 28 -17.31 7.91 -16.41
C ILE A 28 -16.80 8.48 -15.10
N SER A 29 -16.66 9.81 -15.12
CA SER A 29 -16.68 10.73 -13.99
C SER A 29 -15.75 10.37 -12.83
N LYS A 30 -14.61 11.09 -12.77
CA LYS A 30 -14.10 11.60 -11.50
C LYS A 30 -15.29 12.17 -10.75
N VAL A 31 -15.77 11.47 -9.72
CA VAL A 31 -16.80 11.98 -8.83
C VAL A 31 -16.17 13.19 -8.15
N GLN A 32 -16.67 14.37 -8.51
CA GLN A 32 -16.36 15.65 -7.89
C GLN A 32 -16.63 15.55 -6.37
N GLY A 33 -15.58 15.28 -5.61
CA GLY A 33 -15.47 15.59 -4.20
C GLY A 33 -14.40 16.66 -4.04
N SER A 34 -14.84 17.91 -3.86
CA SER A 34 -14.05 19.14 -3.60
C SER A 34 -12.87 19.45 -4.53
N ASP A 35 -13.00 20.51 -5.33
CA ASP A 35 -11.98 21.13 -6.19
C ASP A 35 -10.79 21.77 -5.43
N VAL A 36 -10.41 21.24 -4.27
CA VAL A 36 -9.12 21.55 -3.65
C VAL A 36 -8.24 20.36 -3.92
N GLU A 37 -7.36 20.50 -4.89
CA GLU A 37 -6.22 19.60 -5.07
C GLU A 37 -5.37 19.76 -3.81
N LEU A 38 -5.69 18.96 -2.79
CA LEU A 38 -4.93 18.94 -1.57
C LEU A 38 -3.65 18.18 -1.93
N VAL A 39 -2.53 18.88 -1.90
CA VAL A 39 -1.25 18.26 -2.22
C VAL A 39 -0.36 18.36 -1.00
N THR A 40 0.39 17.29 -0.71
CA THR A 40 1.28 17.22 0.45
C THR A 40 2.71 17.40 0.01
N GLU A 41 3.35 18.44 0.51
CA GLU A 41 4.79 18.60 0.43
C GLU A 41 5.50 17.88 1.60
N VAL A 42 6.54 17.11 1.30
CA VAL A 42 7.23 16.25 2.26
C VAL A 42 8.73 16.59 2.31
N LEU A 43 9.28 16.68 3.51
CA LEU A 43 10.73 16.71 3.76
C LEU A 43 11.19 15.34 4.27
N LEU A 44 12.10 14.69 3.57
CA LEU A 44 12.71 13.42 3.97
C LEU A 44 14.17 13.62 4.40
N PHE A 45 14.48 13.20 5.62
CA PHE A 45 15.84 12.95 6.09
C PHE A 45 16.18 11.48 5.91
N THR A 46 17.27 11.18 5.20
CA THR A 46 17.68 9.81 4.90
C THR A 46 19.20 9.73 4.77
N LYS A 47 19.80 8.62 5.20
CA LYS A 47 21.24 8.40 5.00
C LYS A 47 21.60 8.19 3.52
N GLU A 48 20.71 7.56 2.76
CA GLU A 48 20.94 7.14 1.38
C GLU A 48 19.95 7.82 0.41
N GLN A 49 20.42 8.16 -0.80
CA GLN A 49 19.59 8.82 -1.82
C GLN A 49 18.73 7.86 -2.67
N ASP A 50 18.94 6.54 -2.55
CA ASP A 50 18.20 5.52 -3.31
C ASP A 50 17.57 4.48 -2.39
N THR A 51 16.76 4.96 -1.45
CA THR A 51 16.02 4.07 -0.56
C THR A 51 14.70 3.64 -1.21
N ARG A 52 14.26 2.42 -0.90
CA ARG A 52 12.90 1.97 -1.23
C ARG A 52 11.84 2.91 -0.67
N LEU A 53 12.11 3.53 0.48
CA LEU A 53 11.24 4.53 1.08
C LEU A 53 11.04 5.75 0.16
N ILE A 54 12.09 6.29 -0.47
CA ILE A 54 11.97 7.37 -1.46
C ILE A 54 11.09 6.92 -2.63
N THR A 55 11.29 5.71 -3.14
CA THR A 55 10.49 5.18 -4.24
C THR A 55 9.02 5.03 -3.84
N SER A 56 8.76 4.54 -2.62
CA SER A 56 7.41 4.34 -2.10
C SER A 56 6.68 5.64 -1.82
N ILE A 57 7.35 6.65 -1.29
CA ILE A 57 6.76 8.00 -1.10
C ILE A 57 6.46 8.62 -2.46
N ASN A 58 7.36 8.49 -3.44
CA ASN A 58 7.17 9.03 -4.80
C ASN A 58 6.14 8.28 -5.65
N ILE A 59 5.49 7.23 -5.14
CA ILE A 59 4.52 6.45 -5.95
C ILE A 59 3.30 7.31 -6.30
N ASP A 60 2.90 8.19 -5.40
CA ASP A 60 1.68 9.00 -5.54
C ASP A 60 2.00 10.49 -5.73
N LYS A 61 2.57 10.82 -6.89
CA LYS A 61 2.94 12.20 -7.24
C LYS A 61 1.76 13.15 -7.39
N GLU A 62 0.54 12.62 -7.51
CA GLU A 62 -0.68 13.43 -7.55
C GLU A 62 -1.04 13.90 -6.14
N ALA A 63 -0.77 13.08 -5.12
CA ALA A 63 -1.05 13.40 -3.73
C ALA A 63 0.16 14.03 -3.00
N ILE A 64 1.38 13.78 -3.47
CA ILE A 64 2.65 14.31 -2.95
C ILE A 64 3.36 15.13 -4.05
N GLU A 65 3.25 16.46 -3.98
CA GLU A 65 3.71 17.37 -5.05
C GLU A 65 5.23 17.41 -5.13
N GLU A 66 5.82 17.60 -3.95
CA GLU A 66 7.23 17.90 -3.79
C GLU A 66 7.81 17.08 -2.64
N LEU A 67 8.92 16.42 -2.94
CA LEU A 67 9.71 15.65 -1.98
C LEU A 67 11.09 16.29 -1.87
N TYR A 68 11.32 17.01 -0.79
CA TYR A 68 12.61 17.55 -0.44
C TYR A 68 13.44 16.45 0.23
N ILE A 69 14.62 16.13 -0.30
CA ILE A 69 15.48 15.07 0.24
C ILE A 69 16.76 15.68 0.80
N ILE A 70 16.94 15.53 2.11
CA ILE A 70 18.18 15.84 2.80
C ILE A 70 18.86 14.52 3.16
N SER A 71 20.09 14.37 2.70
CA SER A 71 20.92 13.19 2.90
C SER A 71 22.33 13.53 3.35
N ASP A 72 23.07 12.53 3.80
CA ASP A 72 24.45 12.70 4.25
C ASP A 72 25.34 13.32 3.15
N GLU A 73 25.02 13.08 1.88
CA GLU A 73 25.76 13.63 0.73
C GLU A 73 25.54 15.13 0.49
N ASN A 74 24.36 15.67 0.84
CA ASN A 74 23.99 17.05 0.52
C ASN A 74 23.84 17.95 1.76
N ILE A 75 23.83 17.37 2.96
CA ILE A 75 23.53 18.11 4.18
C ILE A 75 24.49 19.28 4.44
N GLU A 76 25.77 19.11 4.15
CA GLU A 76 26.78 20.17 4.32
C GLU A 76 26.58 21.36 3.37
N SER A 77 25.85 21.17 2.27
CA SER A 77 25.58 22.20 1.27
C SER A 77 24.34 23.05 1.57
N ILE A 78 23.54 22.62 2.55
CA ILE A 78 22.29 23.29 2.93
C ILE A 78 22.60 24.18 4.12
N SER A 79 22.24 25.47 4.05
CA SER A 79 22.36 26.37 5.20
C SER A 79 21.16 26.22 6.14
N LEU A 80 21.29 26.70 7.38
CA LEU A 80 20.16 26.76 8.31
C LEU A 80 18.98 27.57 7.75
N LEU A 81 19.28 28.64 7.00
CA LEU A 81 18.26 29.46 6.33
C LEU A 81 17.56 28.68 5.21
N ASP A 82 18.29 27.87 4.46
CA ASP A 82 17.70 27.02 3.42
C ASP A 82 16.78 25.96 4.03
N LEU A 83 17.18 25.36 5.16
CA LEU A 83 16.32 24.44 5.91
C LEU A 83 15.04 25.14 6.39
N GLU A 84 15.15 26.33 6.97
CA GLU A 84 13.97 27.12 7.41
C GLU A 84 13.03 27.39 6.23
N ASN A 85 13.56 27.81 5.09
CA ASN A 85 12.76 28.04 3.88
C ASN A 85 12.09 26.77 3.33
N ILE A 86 12.66 25.58 3.57
CA ILE A 86 12.03 24.30 3.21
C ILE A 86 10.92 23.98 4.22
N LEU A 87 11.21 24.11 5.52
CA LEU A 87 10.25 23.85 6.60
C LEU A 87 9.00 24.73 6.54
N ASP A 88 9.13 25.94 6.01
CA ASP A 88 8.00 26.86 5.78
C ASP A 88 7.02 26.41 4.68
N LYS A 89 7.39 25.44 3.85
CA LYS A 89 6.57 24.96 2.73
C LYS A 89 6.02 23.55 2.95
N VAL A 90 6.82 22.69 3.56
CA VAL A 90 6.43 21.29 3.78
C VAL A 90 5.35 21.15 4.84
N HIS A 91 4.60 20.04 4.76
CA HIS A 91 3.52 19.71 5.69
C HIS A 91 3.91 18.55 6.62
N VAL A 92 4.74 17.64 6.11
CA VAL A 92 5.15 16.42 6.81
C VAL A 92 6.67 16.27 6.73
N ILE A 93 7.28 15.96 7.86
CA ILE A 93 8.68 15.57 7.97
C ILE A 93 8.75 14.05 8.12
N VAL A 94 9.58 13.41 7.30
CA VAL A 94 9.88 11.97 7.36
C VAL A 94 11.34 11.81 7.74
N ILE A 95 11.62 10.96 8.72
CA ILE A 95 12.97 10.64 9.19
C ILE A 95 13.21 9.14 8.99
N ASP A 96 14.11 8.79 8.07
CA ASP A 96 14.61 7.41 7.86
C ASP A 96 15.91 7.18 8.61
N ARG A 97 15.82 6.64 9.84
CA ARG A 97 16.96 6.12 10.66
C ARG A 97 18.15 7.06 10.87
N TRP A 98 18.07 8.30 10.42
CA TRP A 98 19.16 9.25 10.40
C TRP A 98 18.64 10.65 10.62
N LEU A 99 19.17 11.29 11.67
CA LEU A 99 18.95 12.69 11.95
C LEU A 99 20.26 13.47 11.80
N PRO A 100 20.19 14.70 11.27
CA PRO A 100 21.29 15.66 11.31
C PRO A 100 21.93 15.78 12.69
N SER A 101 23.27 15.77 12.76
CA SER A 101 24.01 16.02 14.01
C SER A 101 24.25 17.52 14.28
N PHE A 102 23.43 18.39 13.70
CA PHE A 102 23.53 19.85 13.85
C PHE A 102 22.51 20.34 14.90
N PRO A 103 22.94 20.82 16.09
CA PRO A 103 22.01 21.22 17.16
C PRO A 103 20.98 22.28 16.71
N ASP A 104 21.42 23.28 15.95
CA ASP A 104 20.54 24.36 15.48
C ASP A 104 19.44 23.85 14.54
N TRP A 105 19.75 22.85 13.71
CA TRP A 105 18.78 22.23 12.80
C TRP A 105 17.72 21.46 13.57
N ILE A 106 18.15 20.67 14.55
CA ILE A 106 17.24 19.83 15.33
C ILE A 106 16.34 20.70 16.22
N ASN A 107 16.87 21.78 16.79
CA ASN A 107 16.05 22.78 17.50
C ASN A 107 15.01 23.40 16.58
N LEU A 108 15.42 23.82 15.37
CA LEU A 108 14.51 24.37 14.38
C LEU A 108 13.41 23.36 14.01
N ILE A 109 13.77 22.12 13.68
CA ILE A 109 12.81 21.05 13.36
C ILE A 109 11.81 20.84 14.51
N SER A 110 12.31 20.81 15.76
CA SER A 110 11.48 20.69 16.96
C SER A 110 10.48 21.84 17.12
N GLU A 111 10.85 23.08 16.77
CA GLU A 111 9.95 24.23 16.78
C GLU A 111 8.79 24.10 15.78
N TYR A 112 9.04 23.49 14.61
CA TYR A 112 8.01 23.24 13.60
C TYR A 112 7.15 22.01 13.88
N ILE A 113 7.62 21.05 14.68
CA ILE A 113 6.81 19.87 15.05
C ILE A 113 5.97 20.16 16.29
N ASN A 114 6.49 20.94 17.25
CA ASN A 114 5.80 21.19 18.52
C ASN A 114 4.82 22.38 18.48
N GLY A 115 4.56 22.96 17.30
CA GLY A 115 3.59 24.06 17.18
C GLY A 115 4.13 25.45 17.51
N THR A 116 5.42 25.63 17.82
CA THR A 116 5.94 26.96 18.19
C THR A 116 6.16 27.87 16.98
N LYS A 117 6.49 27.29 15.81
CA LYS A 117 6.53 27.99 14.51
C LYS A 117 5.39 27.55 13.59
N SER A 118 5.30 26.26 13.35
CA SER A 118 4.22 25.57 12.63
C SER A 118 3.93 24.27 13.36
N ASN A 119 2.92 23.51 12.94
CA ASN A 119 2.59 22.22 13.53
C ASN A 119 2.61 21.13 12.44
N LEU A 120 3.82 20.78 12.04
CA LEU A 120 4.08 19.81 10.97
C LEU A 120 3.86 18.38 11.46
N GLY A 121 3.35 17.53 10.57
CA GLY A 121 3.28 16.10 10.82
C GLY A 121 4.67 15.45 10.84
N LEU A 122 4.84 14.40 11.63
CA LEU A 122 6.11 13.69 11.75
C LEU A 122 5.94 12.19 11.55
N LEU A 123 6.72 11.62 10.63
CA LEU A 123 6.88 10.18 10.45
C LEU A 123 8.31 9.75 10.79
N LEU A 124 8.45 8.80 11.69
CA LEU A 124 9.76 8.24 12.06
C LEU A 124 9.85 6.76 11.70
N PHE A 125 10.91 6.39 10.98
CA PHE A 125 11.22 5.00 10.64
C PHE A 125 12.44 4.50 11.39
N GLY A 126 12.24 3.42 12.15
CA GLY A 126 13.29 2.55 12.63
C GLY A 126 14.23 3.14 13.70
N LEU A 127 15.38 2.48 13.82
CA LEU A 127 16.43 2.81 14.77
C LEU A 127 17.33 3.93 14.24
N MET A 128 17.51 5.01 15.01
CA MET A 128 18.57 5.95 14.70
C MET A 128 19.92 5.28 14.90
N GLU A 129 20.69 5.18 13.84
CA GLU A 129 22.02 4.57 13.89
C GLU A 129 23.01 5.49 14.64
N GLY A 130 23.79 4.90 15.55
CA GLY A 130 24.96 5.54 16.18
C GLY A 130 24.76 6.01 17.64
N ASP A 131 25.86 6.50 18.23
CA ASP A 131 25.86 7.05 19.58
C ASP A 131 25.15 8.41 19.59
N LEU A 132 23.85 8.40 19.89
CA LEU A 132 23.08 9.64 20.09
C LEU A 132 23.64 10.45 21.27
N GLN A 133 24.03 11.69 20.99
CA GLN A 133 24.46 12.64 22.01
C GLN A 133 23.31 12.96 22.97
N ALA A 134 23.62 13.32 24.23
CA ALA A 134 22.61 13.53 25.26
C ALA A 134 21.50 14.52 24.86
N TRP A 135 21.86 15.60 24.14
CA TRP A 135 20.89 16.59 23.66
C TRP A 135 20.02 16.05 22.50
N GLN A 136 20.54 15.15 21.67
CA GLN A 136 19.72 14.47 20.64
C GLN A 136 18.68 13.59 21.32
N VAL A 137 19.07 12.86 22.36
CA VAL A 137 18.14 12.06 23.16
C VAL A 137 17.03 12.93 23.72
N GLU A 138 17.37 14.06 24.34
CA GLU A 138 16.36 14.94 24.91
C GLU A 138 15.34 15.37 23.85
N ILE A 139 15.79 15.81 22.66
CA ILE A 139 14.87 16.26 21.61
C ILE A 139 14.06 15.10 21.05
N ILE A 140 14.70 13.97 20.76
CA ILE A 140 14.00 12.78 20.28
C ILE A 140 12.95 12.31 21.30
N ASP A 141 13.19 12.49 22.60
CA ASP A 141 12.21 12.11 23.63
C ASP A 141 10.94 12.94 23.48
N HIS A 142 11.08 14.22 23.14
CA HIS A 142 9.96 15.11 22.93
C HIS A 142 9.24 14.86 21.60
N LEU A 143 9.88 14.18 20.65
CA LEU A 143 9.35 13.93 19.30
C LEU A 143 8.88 12.48 19.09
N MET A 144 9.23 11.55 19.97
CA MET A 144 8.90 10.14 19.81
C MET A 144 7.93 9.65 20.89
N PRO A 145 6.98 8.79 20.53
CA PRO A 145 6.05 8.15 21.46
C PRO A 145 6.68 7.05 22.32
N VAL A 146 8.00 7.08 22.59
CA VAL A 146 8.72 6.01 23.32
C VAL A 146 9.61 6.55 24.44
N ASN A 147 9.84 5.72 25.45
CA ASN A 147 10.88 5.96 26.44
C ASN A 147 12.26 5.69 25.84
N LEU A 148 13.04 6.75 25.61
CA LEU A 148 14.34 6.62 24.94
C LEU A 148 15.41 5.84 25.72
N ILE A 149 15.26 5.75 27.04
CA ILE A 149 16.14 4.92 27.87
C ILE A 149 16.01 3.45 27.44
N ASP A 150 14.78 2.99 27.21
CA ASP A 150 14.51 1.62 26.76
C ASP A 150 14.90 1.44 25.30
N TYR A 151 14.71 2.48 24.47
CA TYR A 151 15.13 2.51 23.08
C TYR A 151 16.63 2.26 22.89
N LYS A 152 17.48 2.96 23.64
CA LYS A 152 18.94 2.79 23.53
C LYS A 152 19.43 1.41 23.98
N ASN A 153 18.75 0.79 24.95
CA ASN A 153 19.14 -0.51 25.47
C ASN A 153 18.68 -1.65 24.56
N SER A 154 17.60 -1.45 23.82
CA SER A 154 16.97 -2.48 22.98
C SER A 154 17.44 -2.49 21.53
N THR A 155 18.02 -1.40 21.03
CA THR A 155 18.66 -1.36 19.71
C THR A 155 19.81 -2.39 19.56
N GLY A 156 20.37 -2.84 20.68
CA GLY A 156 21.45 -3.84 20.70
C GLY A 156 21.00 -5.29 20.93
N ASP A 157 19.76 -5.54 21.35
CA ASP A 157 19.26 -6.88 21.68
C ASP A 157 18.32 -7.41 20.58
N LEU A 158 18.94 -7.74 19.45
CA LEU A 158 18.28 -8.29 18.26
C LEU A 158 18.13 -9.82 18.34
N SER A 159 18.10 -10.37 19.55
CA SER A 159 18.33 -11.80 19.79
C SER A 159 17.10 -12.70 19.68
N ASP A 160 15.92 -12.14 19.40
CA ASP A 160 14.68 -12.90 19.26
C ASP A 160 14.23 -12.96 17.79
N PRO A 161 14.50 -14.08 17.08
CA PRO A 161 14.17 -14.22 15.68
C PRO A 161 12.70 -14.59 15.51
N ASN A 162 11.99 -13.71 14.80
CA ASN A 162 10.61 -13.85 14.34
C ASN A 162 9.53 -13.59 15.39
N TYR A 163 8.60 -12.72 15.04
CA TYR A 163 7.36 -12.51 15.78
C TYR A 163 6.22 -12.22 14.82
N GLU A 164 5.01 -12.51 15.29
CA GLU A 164 3.78 -12.16 14.59
C GLU A 164 3.32 -10.76 14.99
N VAL A 165 2.53 -10.15 14.12
CA VAL A 165 2.02 -8.80 14.33
C VAL A 165 0.52 -8.88 14.60
N SER A 166 0.06 -8.19 15.65
CA SER A 166 -1.37 -8.03 15.91
C SER A 166 -1.76 -6.58 16.01
N VAL A 167 -2.99 -6.32 15.58
CA VAL A 167 -3.71 -5.11 15.98
C VAL A 167 -3.98 -5.18 17.46
N ARG A 168 -3.73 -4.08 18.18
CA ARG A 168 -4.03 -4.00 19.60
C ARG A 168 -5.55 -3.91 19.82
N ASP A 169 -6.17 -5.03 20.17
CA ASP A 169 -7.58 -5.09 20.54
C ASP A 169 -7.73 -4.78 22.04
N ARG A 170 -7.77 -3.49 22.39
CA ARG A 170 -8.27 -3.09 23.72
C ARG A 170 -9.78 -3.23 23.66
N GLY A 171 -10.33 -4.23 24.34
CA GLY A 171 -11.76 -4.52 24.42
C GLY A 171 -12.69 -3.39 24.93
N ASP A 172 -12.17 -2.18 25.13
CA ASP A 172 -12.88 -0.93 25.35
C ASP A 172 -12.34 0.11 24.34
N GLU A 173 -13.16 0.42 23.32
CA GLU A 173 -13.02 1.49 22.31
C GLU A 173 -11.58 1.78 21.80
N ILE A 174 -11.25 1.20 20.63
CA ILE A 174 -10.16 1.69 19.77
C ILE A 174 -10.34 3.21 19.59
N PRO A 175 -9.33 4.05 19.89
CA PRO A 175 -9.42 5.49 19.66
C PRO A 175 -9.83 5.78 18.22
N ASP A 176 -10.83 6.66 18.02
CA ASP A 176 -11.40 6.93 16.70
C ASP A 176 -10.31 7.28 15.67
N ASP A 177 -9.31 8.06 16.09
CA ASP A 177 -8.25 8.59 15.25
C ASP A 177 -7.33 7.50 14.66
N SER A 178 -7.22 6.34 15.31
CA SER A 178 -6.35 5.24 14.85
C SER A 178 -7.10 4.16 14.08
N LYS A 179 -8.43 4.26 13.99
CA LYS A 179 -9.27 3.29 13.28
C LYS A 179 -8.90 3.21 11.80
N ILE A 180 -8.44 4.31 11.20
CA ILE A 180 -8.07 4.34 9.79
C ILE A 180 -6.97 3.31 9.47
N PHE A 181 -5.98 3.14 10.35
CA PHE A 181 -4.93 2.14 10.16
C PHE A 181 -5.45 0.71 10.28
N ILE A 182 -6.37 0.48 11.23
CA ILE A 182 -6.89 -0.85 11.54
C ILE A 182 -7.88 -1.32 10.47
N GLU A 183 -8.74 -0.42 9.99
CA GLU A 183 -9.81 -0.75 9.04
C GLU A 183 -9.32 -0.79 7.59
N SER A 184 -8.31 0.02 7.25
CA SER A 184 -7.86 0.17 5.85
C SER A 184 -6.82 -0.86 5.43
N ILE A 185 -6.22 -1.59 6.38
CA ILE A 185 -5.14 -2.55 6.14
C ILE A 185 -5.52 -3.94 6.64
N TYR A 186 -5.25 -4.95 5.82
CA TYR A 186 -5.43 -6.35 6.23
C TYR A 186 -4.20 -6.88 6.97
N TRP A 187 -4.12 -6.57 8.27
CA TRP A 187 -2.97 -6.87 9.14
C TRP A 187 -2.63 -8.36 9.27
N ASN A 188 -3.59 -9.27 9.07
CA ASN A 188 -3.30 -10.72 9.05
C ASN A 188 -2.40 -11.15 7.87
N SER A 189 -2.18 -10.27 6.88
CA SER A 189 -1.21 -10.50 5.80
C SER A 189 0.15 -9.86 6.06
N PHE A 190 0.32 -9.16 7.18
CA PHE A 190 1.58 -8.51 7.52
C PHE A 190 2.69 -9.56 7.62
N PRO A 191 3.84 -9.35 6.97
CA PRO A 191 4.92 -10.32 6.97
C PRO A 191 5.55 -10.46 8.37
N SER A 192 6.09 -11.63 8.69
CA SER A 192 6.91 -11.78 9.89
C SER A 192 8.06 -10.78 9.88
N ILE A 193 8.40 -10.27 11.06
CA ILE A 193 9.54 -9.39 11.23
C ILE A 193 10.66 -10.20 11.90
N ASP A 194 11.81 -10.25 11.24
CA ASP A 194 12.96 -11.04 11.68
C ASP A 194 13.71 -10.35 12.82
N ARG A 195 13.72 -9.00 12.84
CA ARG A 195 14.35 -8.19 13.89
C ARG A 195 13.46 -7.06 14.38
N ARG A 196 13.37 -6.91 15.70
CA ARG A 196 12.63 -5.84 16.37
C ARG A 196 13.47 -4.94 17.24
N THR A 197 12.94 -3.73 17.40
CA THR A 197 13.29 -2.82 18.48
C THR A 197 12.41 -3.11 19.70
N LEU A 198 13.01 -3.45 20.84
CA LEU A 198 12.31 -3.73 22.10
C LEU A 198 12.07 -2.45 22.93
N VAL A 199 11.13 -1.61 22.50
CA VAL A 199 10.86 -0.31 23.13
C VAL A 199 9.54 -0.26 23.88
N ASN A 200 9.52 0.42 25.02
CA ASN A 200 8.25 0.75 25.67
C ASN A 200 7.72 2.07 25.13
N ALA A 201 6.45 2.06 24.69
CA ALA A 201 5.74 3.27 24.36
C ALA A 201 5.49 4.11 25.63
N LYS A 202 5.40 5.44 25.46
CA LYS A 202 4.96 6.35 26.53
C LYS A 202 3.51 6.07 26.89
N GLU A 203 3.11 6.36 28.12
CA GLU A 203 1.71 6.17 28.56
C GLU A 203 0.71 7.00 27.74
N SER A 204 1.15 8.15 27.22
CA SER A 204 0.35 9.04 26.37
C SER A 204 0.32 8.64 24.89
N ALA A 205 1.16 7.68 24.49
CA ALA A 205 1.18 7.19 23.13
C ALA A 205 0.09 6.14 22.94
N ASN A 206 -0.52 6.14 21.76
CA ASN A 206 -1.45 5.11 21.40
C ASN A 206 -0.77 4.10 20.47
N ILE A 207 -0.80 2.84 20.90
CA ILE A 207 -0.15 1.74 20.18
C ILE A 207 -1.19 1.16 19.24
N ILE A 208 -0.98 1.33 17.95
CA ILE A 208 -1.87 0.84 16.89
C ILE A 208 -1.59 -0.65 16.68
N ILE A 209 -0.32 -0.99 16.51
CA ILE A 209 0.15 -2.32 16.15
C ILE A 209 1.23 -2.75 17.12
N GLU A 210 1.12 -3.98 17.63
CA GLU A 210 2.07 -4.57 18.59
C GLU A 210 2.53 -5.96 18.15
N SER A 211 3.68 -6.36 18.68
CA SER A 211 4.23 -7.70 18.46
C SER A 211 3.54 -8.70 19.37
N VAL A 212 3.16 -9.84 18.78
CA VAL A 212 2.62 -10.99 19.48
C VAL A 212 3.79 -11.93 19.80
N PRO A 213 4.02 -12.24 21.08
CA PRO A 213 5.01 -13.23 21.42
C PRO A 213 4.58 -14.64 20.98
N GLU A 214 5.51 -15.44 20.44
CA GLU A 214 5.24 -16.85 20.13
C GLU A 214 5.04 -17.70 21.40
N SER A 215 5.65 -17.30 22.52
CA SER A 215 5.59 -18.02 23.80
C SER A 215 4.76 -17.28 24.84
N ILE A 216 3.97 -18.04 25.60
CA ILE A 216 3.19 -17.52 26.73
C ILE A 216 4.15 -17.04 27.82
N GLY A 217 4.24 -15.72 28.01
CA GLY A 217 5.03 -15.09 29.07
C GLY A 217 6.03 -14.04 28.59
N ASP A 218 6.24 -13.90 27.28
CA ASP A 218 7.08 -12.83 26.72
C ASP A 218 6.29 -11.52 26.60
N ASP A 219 7.03 -10.40 26.60
CA ASP A 219 6.47 -9.05 26.53
C ASP A 219 6.02 -8.69 25.11
N THR A 220 4.94 -7.90 25.01
CA THR A 220 4.45 -7.28 23.78
C THR A 220 5.11 -5.93 23.57
N TYR A 221 5.60 -5.66 22.37
CA TYR A 221 6.27 -4.39 22.03
C TYR A 221 5.55 -3.67 20.90
N PRO A 222 5.46 -2.32 20.92
CA PRO A 222 4.88 -1.54 19.84
C PRO A 222 5.69 -1.71 18.55
N ILE A 223 4.97 -1.81 17.45
CA ILE A 223 5.49 -1.81 16.09
C ILE A 223 5.10 -0.51 15.41
N ILE A 224 3.86 -0.06 15.61
CA ILE A 224 3.40 1.25 15.15
C ILE A 224 2.69 1.92 16.31
N ALA A 225 3.08 3.16 16.61
CA ALA A 225 2.41 4.00 17.57
C ALA A 225 2.20 5.40 17.00
N ASP A 226 1.07 6.00 17.36
CA ASP A 226 0.76 7.39 17.11
C ASP A 226 0.77 8.20 18.41
N TRP A 227 0.95 9.51 18.27
CA TRP A 227 0.93 10.44 19.39
C TRP A 227 0.58 11.85 18.91
N ASN A 228 -0.28 12.53 19.69
CA ASN A 228 -0.76 13.89 19.44
C ASN A 228 -1.47 14.11 18.08
N CYS A 229 -2.07 13.09 17.47
CA CYS A 229 -2.75 13.19 16.16
C CYS A 229 -4.12 13.90 16.15
N ASN A 230 -4.38 14.83 17.09
CA ASN A 230 -5.66 15.52 17.20
C ASN A 230 -5.72 16.74 16.25
N ASN A 231 -5.84 16.51 14.94
CA ASN A 231 -6.13 17.49 13.87
C ASN A 231 -5.22 18.73 13.71
N ASP A 232 -4.19 18.91 14.53
CA ASP A 232 -3.29 20.06 14.40
C ASP A 232 -1.89 19.65 13.89
N GLY A 233 -1.62 18.38 13.60
CA GLY A 233 -0.28 17.87 13.27
C GLY A 233 0.07 16.73 14.22
N GLY A 234 0.29 15.54 13.65
CA GLY A 234 0.44 14.30 14.41
C GLY A 234 1.83 13.67 14.28
N GLN A 235 2.09 12.65 15.09
CA GLN A 235 3.33 11.89 15.04
C GLN A 235 3.01 10.41 14.92
N VAL A 236 3.58 9.75 13.91
CA VAL A 236 3.51 8.29 13.75
C VAL A 236 4.91 7.73 13.70
N THR A 237 5.15 6.69 14.49
CA THR A 237 6.45 6.02 14.56
C THR A 237 6.33 4.56 14.21
N PHE A 238 7.22 4.11 13.32
CA PHE A 238 7.39 2.73 12.91
C PHE A 238 8.62 2.13 13.58
N PHE A 239 8.38 1.34 14.61
CA PHE A 239 9.40 0.53 15.27
C PHE A 239 9.62 -0.74 14.46
N SER A 240 10.86 -1.21 14.39
CA SER A 240 11.19 -2.50 13.77
C SER A 240 10.96 -2.60 12.25
N PHE A 241 10.70 -1.49 11.55
CA PHE A 241 10.44 -1.46 10.11
C PHE A 241 11.73 -1.46 9.25
N GLU A 242 12.88 -1.86 9.79
CA GLU A 242 14.19 -1.75 9.13
C GLU A 242 14.20 -2.36 7.72
N VAL A 243 14.08 -1.47 6.73
CA VAL A 243 13.67 -1.78 5.34
C VAL A 243 14.75 -2.53 4.55
N LEU A 244 16.02 -2.44 4.96
CA LEU A 244 17.14 -2.73 4.06
C LEU A 244 17.95 -4.01 4.35
N GLU A 245 17.97 -4.54 5.57
CA GLU A 245 18.82 -5.72 5.86
C GLU A 245 18.08 -6.88 6.52
N TYR A 246 17.14 -6.61 7.43
CA TYR A 246 16.54 -7.67 8.25
C TYR A 246 15.07 -7.94 7.90
N ASN A 247 14.29 -6.91 7.58
CA ASN A 247 12.85 -7.06 7.39
C ASN A 247 12.45 -6.87 5.92
N ILE A 248 13.17 -7.52 5.01
CA ILE A 248 13.05 -7.36 3.54
C ILE A 248 11.63 -7.65 3.02
N ALA A 249 10.87 -8.49 3.73
CA ALA A 249 9.49 -8.81 3.37
C ALA A 249 8.52 -7.63 3.58
N VAL A 250 8.79 -6.74 4.54
CA VAL A 250 7.95 -5.58 4.85
C VAL A 250 7.77 -4.63 3.66
N PRO A 251 8.83 -4.12 2.99
CA PRO A 251 8.66 -3.26 1.83
C PRO A 251 8.09 -3.97 0.59
N LEU A 252 8.05 -5.31 0.58
CA LEU A 252 7.45 -6.09 -0.50
C LEU A 252 5.97 -6.40 -0.24
N TRP A 253 5.48 -6.08 0.96
CA TRP A 253 4.10 -6.31 1.33
C TRP A 253 3.17 -5.40 0.51
N PRO A 254 2.07 -5.92 -0.07
CA PRO A 254 1.17 -5.14 -0.92
C PRO A 254 0.61 -3.86 -0.30
N TYR A 255 0.50 -3.82 1.03
CA TYR A 255 0.00 -2.65 1.77
C TYR A 255 1.09 -1.67 2.18
N PHE A 256 2.38 -1.94 1.96
CA PHE A 256 3.47 -1.09 2.46
C PHE A 256 3.39 0.35 1.93
N ASN A 257 3.26 0.53 0.61
CA ASN A 257 3.16 1.87 0.03
C ASN A 257 1.87 2.58 0.49
N TYR A 258 0.79 1.83 0.64
CA TYR A 258 -0.47 2.38 1.13
C TYR A 258 -0.39 2.77 2.61
N LEU A 259 0.32 2.01 3.44
CA LEU A 259 0.58 2.34 4.83
C LEU A 259 1.37 3.65 4.95
N LEU A 260 2.33 3.89 4.06
CA LEU A 260 3.03 5.17 3.99
C LEU A 260 2.10 6.31 3.59
N TYR A 261 1.30 6.11 2.54
CA TYR A 261 0.25 7.04 2.13
C TYR A 261 -0.67 7.39 3.32
N LEU A 262 -1.28 6.38 3.95
CA LEU A 262 -2.14 6.55 5.13
C LEU A 262 -1.45 7.37 6.21
N SER A 263 -0.20 7.06 6.52
CA SER A 263 0.53 7.71 7.61
C SER A 263 0.81 9.16 7.30
N ILE A 264 1.24 9.49 6.07
CA ILE A 264 1.51 10.86 5.64
C ILE A 264 0.24 11.70 5.77
N PHE A 265 -0.90 11.21 5.29
CA PHE A 265 -2.15 11.95 5.36
C PHE A 265 -2.71 12.02 6.78
N HIS A 266 -2.55 10.97 7.57
CA HIS A 266 -3.00 10.95 8.96
C HIS A 266 -2.25 11.96 9.84
N VAL A 267 -0.94 12.18 9.60
CA VAL A 267 -0.18 13.19 10.37
C VAL A 267 -0.26 14.60 9.78
N ASN A 268 -0.78 14.75 8.57
CA ASN A 268 -0.84 16.04 7.89
C ASN A 268 -1.94 16.92 8.52
N PRO A 269 -1.60 18.10 9.07
CA PRO A 269 -2.58 19.00 9.72
C PRO A 269 -3.68 19.51 8.78
N ASN A 270 -3.47 19.46 7.47
CA ASN A 270 -4.43 19.94 6.47
C ASN A 270 -5.43 18.87 6.02
N TYR A 271 -5.32 17.65 6.55
CA TYR A 271 -6.14 16.51 6.17
C TYR A 271 -6.95 15.97 7.34
N SER A 272 -8.12 15.43 6.99
CA SER A 272 -8.95 14.63 7.88
C SER A 272 -9.00 13.19 7.37
N ASP A 273 -9.20 12.22 8.27
CA ASP A 273 -9.26 10.79 7.91
C ASP A 273 -10.33 10.49 6.84
N ALA A 274 -11.40 11.30 6.76
CA ALA A 274 -12.45 11.15 5.75
C ALA A 274 -11.99 11.46 4.31
N GLN A 275 -10.86 12.14 4.15
CA GLN A 275 -10.27 12.47 2.84
C GLN A 275 -9.25 11.42 2.39
N ILE A 276 -8.89 10.49 3.27
CA ILE A 276 -7.97 9.42 2.97
C ILE A 276 -8.70 8.36 2.15
N GLU A 277 -8.16 8.06 0.96
CA GLU A 277 -8.76 7.06 0.10
C GLU A 277 -8.61 5.65 0.69
N SER A 278 -9.64 4.82 0.52
CA SER A 278 -9.57 3.41 0.89
C SER A 278 -8.57 2.64 0.01
N PHE A 279 -8.01 1.54 0.51
CA PHE A 279 -7.04 0.73 -0.26
C PHE A 279 -7.56 0.29 -1.63
N ILE A 280 -8.86 0.02 -1.75
CA ILE A 280 -9.47 -0.46 -3.00
C ILE A 280 -9.70 0.69 -3.99
N SER A 281 -9.84 1.92 -3.50
CA SER A 281 -10.03 3.11 -4.36
C SER A 281 -8.71 3.76 -4.73
N TRP A 282 -7.66 3.59 -3.90
CA TRP A 282 -6.37 4.23 -4.09
C TRP A 282 -5.71 3.81 -5.42
N PRO A 283 -5.42 4.73 -6.35
CA PRO A 283 -5.02 4.41 -7.73
C PRO A 283 -3.80 3.49 -7.86
N HIS A 284 -2.90 3.53 -6.89
CA HIS A 284 -1.65 2.76 -6.90
C HIS A 284 -1.74 1.42 -6.18
N ALA A 285 -2.93 1.05 -5.70
CA ALA A 285 -3.14 -0.23 -5.06
C ALA A 285 -2.82 -1.39 -6.02
N PRO A 286 -2.11 -2.45 -5.58
CA PRO A 286 -1.75 -3.59 -6.41
C PRO A 286 -2.93 -4.53 -6.70
N VAL A 287 -4.14 -4.17 -6.25
CA VAL A 287 -5.37 -4.88 -6.55
C VAL A 287 -5.99 -4.34 -7.83
N PRO A 288 -6.58 -5.18 -8.69
CA PRO A 288 -7.25 -4.70 -9.88
C PRO A 288 -8.41 -3.79 -9.49
N HIS A 289 -8.40 -2.59 -10.06
CA HIS A 289 -9.43 -1.59 -9.80
C HIS A 289 -10.79 -2.08 -10.28
N THR A 290 -11.87 -1.49 -9.76
CA THR A 290 -13.24 -1.90 -10.11
C THR A 290 -13.46 -1.95 -11.63
N LEU A 291 -12.88 -1.01 -12.37
CA LEU A 291 -12.93 -0.99 -13.83
C LEU A 291 -12.17 -2.16 -14.47
N ASP A 292 -10.99 -2.49 -13.95
CA ASP A 292 -10.21 -3.64 -14.42
C ASP A 292 -10.95 -4.94 -14.16
N LEU A 293 -11.54 -5.10 -12.96
CA LEU A 293 -12.37 -6.24 -12.61
C LEU A 293 -13.55 -6.39 -13.57
N ILE A 294 -14.26 -5.30 -13.88
CA ILE A 294 -15.36 -5.32 -14.87
C ILE A 294 -14.82 -5.78 -16.24
N GLY A 295 -13.65 -5.28 -16.65
CA GLY A 295 -12.97 -5.71 -17.88
C GLY A 295 -12.68 -7.21 -17.89
N TRP A 296 -12.08 -7.73 -16.80
CA TRP A 296 -11.77 -9.15 -16.63
C TRP A 296 -13.04 -10.02 -16.65
N PHE A 297 -14.07 -9.67 -15.87
CA PHE A 297 -15.33 -10.40 -15.85
C PHE A 297 -16.03 -10.39 -17.21
N SER A 298 -15.97 -9.27 -17.93
CA SER A 298 -16.51 -9.16 -19.27
C SER A 298 -15.76 -10.04 -20.27
N MET A 299 -14.43 -10.08 -20.20
CA MET A 299 -13.62 -10.98 -21.03
C MET A 299 -13.95 -12.44 -20.73
N ILE A 300 -14.06 -12.82 -19.45
CA ILE A 300 -14.44 -14.17 -19.03
C ILE A 300 -15.83 -14.52 -19.57
N ALA A 301 -16.80 -13.61 -19.46
CA ALA A 301 -18.15 -13.82 -19.97
C ALA A 301 -18.16 -14.05 -21.49
N VAL A 302 -17.40 -13.27 -22.26
CA VAL A 302 -17.26 -13.44 -23.72
C VAL A 302 -16.62 -14.80 -24.05
N LEU A 303 -15.53 -15.18 -23.36
CA LEU A 303 -14.89 -16.48 -23.54
C LEU A 303 -15.85 -17.64 -23.23
N TRP A 304 -16.67 -17.49 -22.19
CA TRP A 304 -17.72 -18.46 -21.83
C TRP A 304 -18.73 -18.62 -22.97
N VAL A 305 -19.26 -17.51 -23.48
CA VAL A 305 -20.24 -17.51 -24.56
C VAL A 305 -19.66 -18.13 -25.84
N ILE A 306 -18.39 -17.84 -26.18
CA ILE A 306 -17.72 -18.44 -27.33
C ILE A 306 -17.55 -19.96 -27.14
N THR A 307 -17.12 -20.38 -25.94
CA THR A 307 -16.82 -21.78 -25.64
C THR A 307 -18.09 -22.63 -25.64
N PHE A 308 -19.11 -22.21 -24.89
CA PHE A 308 -20.39 -22.91 -24.86
C PHE A 308 -21.14 -22.79 -26.18
N GLY A 309 -21.16 -21.61 -26.79
CA GLY A 309 -21.74 -21.39 -28.11
C GLY A 309 -21.09 -22.29 -29.18
N GLY A 310 -19.77 -22.43 -29.14
CA GLY A 310 -18.99 -23.34 -29.96
C GLY A 310 -19.36 -24.81 -29.72
N LEU A 311 -19.43 -25.24 -28.46
CA LEU A 311 -19.85 -26.60 -28.08
C LEU A 311 -21.27 -26.92 -28.58
N PHE A 312 -22.23 -26.02 -28.40
CA PHE A 312 -23.60 -26.20 -28.91
C PHE A 312 -23.65 -26.21 -30.43
N TYR A 313 -22.85 -25.37 -31.09
CA TYR A 313 -22.76 -25.32 -32.54
C TYR A 313 -22.19 -26.62 -33.12
N VAL A 314 -21.10 -27.13 -32.53
CA VAL A 314 -20.49 -28.41 -32.91
C VAL A 314 -21.47 -29.54 -32.64
N LYS A 315 -22.06 -29.65 -31.44
CA LYS A 315 -23.06 -30.68 -31.08
C LYS A 315 -24.24 -30.72 -32.05
N LYS A 316 -24.68 -29.56 -32.54
CA LYS A 316 -25.80 -29.46 -33.51
C LYS A 316 -25.39 -29.87 -34.93
N ARG A 317 -24.10 -29.84 -35.28
CA ARG A 317 -23.58 -30.17 -36.61
C ARG A 317 -22.87 -31.52 -36.68
N SER A 318 -22.41 -32.06 -35.55
CA SER A 318 -21.94 -33.43 -35.45
C SER A 318 -23.12 -34.35 -35.72
N LYS A 319 -23.03 -35.17 -36.77
CA LYS A 319 -23.98 -36.27 -37.00
C LYS A 319 -23.97 -37.15 -35.73
N PRO A 320 -25.12 -37.65 -35.27
CA PRO A 320 -25.14 -38.69 -34.24
C PRO A 320 -24.25 -39.85 -34.70
N TRP A 321 -23.41 -40.36 -33.80
CA TRP A 321 -22.49 -41.46 -34.10
C TRP A 321 -23.20 -42.68 -34.72
N GLU A 322 -24.46 -42.91 -34.35
CA GLU A 322 -25.36 -43.92 -34.92
C GLU A 322 -25.59 -43.78 -36.43
N GLN A 323 -25.65 -42.55 -36.96
CA GLN A 323 -25.81 -42.31 -38.40
C GLN A 323 -24.53 -42.57 -39.19
N LEU A 324 -23.37 -42.30 -38.58
CA LEU A 324 -22.07 -42.60 -39.20
C LEU A 324 -21.77 -44.11 -39.20
N ALA A 325 -22.13 -44.82 -38.12
CA ALA A 325 -21.98 -46.27 -38.04
C ALA A 325 -22.90 -47.02 -39.03
N GLN A 326 -24.11 -46.49 -39.30
CA GLN A 326 -24.99 -47.04 -40.34
C GLN A 326 -24.49 -46.74 -41.76
N GLU A 327 -23.99 -45.52 -42.03
CA GLU A 327 -23.41 -45.17 -43.34
C GLU A 327 -22.15 -46.01 -43.66
N ASP A 328 -21.27 -46.25 -42.68
CA ASP A 328 -20.08 -47.09 -42.85
C ASP A 328 -20.42 -48.58 -42.98
N GLY A 329 -21.41 -49.09 -42.21
CA GLY A 329 -21.85 -50.48 -42.32
C GLY A 329 -22.51 -50.79 -43.68
N GLN A 330 -23.24 -49.83 -44.24
CA GLN A 330 -23.93 -49.98 -45.51
C GLN A 330 -23.00 -49.84 -46.72
N THR A 331 -21.99 -48.97 -46.64
CA THR A 331 -20.95 -48.86 -47.68
C THR A 331 -20.01 -50.07 -47.74
N VAL A 332 -19.79 -50.77 -46.62
CA VAL A 332 -19.06 -52.04 -46.61
C VAL A 332 -19.89 -53.15 -47.28
N LEU A 333 -21.19 -53.25 -46.97
CA LEU A 333 -22.09 -54.24 -47.58
C LEU A 333 -22.25 -54.05 -49.10
N ASP A 334 -22.39 -52.79 -49.55
CA ASP A 334 -22.53 -52.48 -50.97
C ASP A 334 -21.25 -52.78 -51.76
N LYS A 335 -20.07 -52.63 -51.13
CA LYS A 335 -18.79 -53.04 -51.75
C LYS A 335 -18.67 -54.56 -51.88
N GLU A 336 -19.05 -55.32 -50.85
CA GLU A 336 -19.03 -56.79 -50.91
C GLU A 336 -20.00 -57.34 -51.96
N LEU A 337 -21.17 -56.71 -52.14
CA LEU A 337 -22.14 -57.10 -53.17
C LEU A 337 -21.66 -56.79 -54.59
N LEU A 338 -20.90 -55.72 -54.79
CA LEU A 338 -20.30 -55.34 -56.08
C LEU A 338 -19.11 -56.25 -56.47
N GLU A 339 -18.40 -56.84 -55.50
CA GLU A 339 -17.32 -57.78 -55.78
C GLU A 339 -17.80 -59.21 -56.06
N GLN A 340 -19.08 -59.53 -55.74
CA GLN A 340 -19.69 -60.84 -55.99
C GLN A 340 -20.51 -60.93 -57.29
N SER A 341 -20.79 -59.80 -57.94
CA SER A 341 -21.47 -59.72 -59.25
C SER A 341 -20.46 -59.55 -60.39
#